data_AF-A0A3M1PB60-F1
#
_entry.id   AF-A0A3M1PB60-F1
#
_cell.length_a   1.000
_cell.length_b   1.000
_cell.length_c   1.000
_cell.angle_alpha   90.00
_cell.angle_beta   90.00
_cell.angle_gamma   90.00
#
_symmetry.space_group_name_H-M   'P 1'
#
loop_
_entity.id
_entity.type
_entity.pdbx_description
1 polymer ?
#
loop_
_entity_poly.entity_id
_entity_poly.type
_entity_poly.pdbx_seq_one_letter_code
_entity_poly.pdbx_strand_id
1 'polypeptide(L)'
;QNVVNLLYKRQPELVVARACDQPRRAVWIGNHKLIETGGDSGTDRFANRLELYDFQQDPTEALNLSDILPENVEVLQECLQQFVGEYAGEGVEYGDRAGGTEQNRAPGFDDPEVQRRLRDLGYLED
;
A
#
# COMPACT_ATOMS: atom_id res chain seq x y z
N GLN A 1 -10.86 10.94 1.59
CA GLN A 1 -10.71 10.00 2.72
C GLN A 1 -11.82 8.94 2.61
N ASN A 2 -11.62 7.66 2.89
CA ASN A 2 -10.63 6.71 2.35
C ASN A 2 -11.35 5.33 2.40
N VAL A 3 -11.32 4.49 1.36
CA VAL A 3 -12.00 3.17 1.35
C VAL A 3 -11.66 2.34 2.61
N VAL A 4 -10.44 2.53 3.12
CA VAL A 4 -9.94 2.01 4.38
C VAL A 4 -10.86 2.32 5.58
N ASN A 5 -11.38 3.54 5.73
CA ASN A 5 -12.30 3.90 6.83
C ASN A 5 -13.63 3.13 6.74
N LEU A 6 -14.13 2.90 5.52
CA LEU A 6 -15.34 2.10 5.30
C LEU A 6 -15.10 0.62 5.61
N LEU A 7 -13.91 0.10 5.26
CA LEU A 7 -13.49 -1.25 5.63
C LEU A 7 -13.38 -1.40 7.16
N TYR A 8 -12.79 -0.41 7.85
CA TYR A 8 -12.74 -0.41 9.33
C TYR A 8 -14.12 -0.39 9.98
N LYS A 9 -15.09 0.34 9.42
CA LYS A 9 -16.47 0.37 9.94
C LYS A 9 -17.21 -0.96 9.75
N ARG A 10 -16.87 -1.74 8.73
CA ARG A 10 -17.58 -2.99 8.39
C ARG A 10 -16.92 -4.23 8.98
N GLN A 11 -15.60 -4.38 8.81
CA GLN A 11 -14.82 -5.57 9.15
C GLN A 11 -13.40 -5.16 9.57
N PRO A 12 -13.24 -4.51 10.75
CA PRO A 12 -11.95 -3.99 11.20
C PRO A 12 -10.90 -5.08 11.37
N GLU A 13 -11.29 -6.28 11.79
CA GLU A 13 -10.40 -7.44 11.91
C GLU A 13 -9.74 -7.83 10.59
N LEU A 14 -10.44 -7.73 9.46
CA LEU A 14 -9.88 -8.06 8.14
C LEU A 14 -8.92 -6.99 7.63
N VAL A 15 -9.16 -5.72 7.97
CA VAL A 15 -8.25 -4.63 7.62
C VAL A 15 -6.88 -4.88 8.22
N VAL A 16 -6.85 -5.24 9.52
CA VAL A 16 -5.60 -5.55 10.23
C VAL A 16 -5.01 -6.88 9.73
N ALA A 17 -5.82 -7.94 9.62
CA ALA A 17 -5.33 -9.26 9.22
C ALA A 17 -4.73 -9.30 7.81
N ARG A 18 -5.22 -8.43 6.91
CA ARG A 18 -4.73 -8.33 5.53
C ARG A 18 -3.86 -7.09 5.28
N ALA A 19 -3.52 -6.36 6.35
CA ALA A 19 -2.71 -5.14 6.29
C ALA A 19 -3.21 -4.13 5.23
N CYS A 20 -4.53 -4.02 5.04
CA CYS A 20 -5.13 -3.12 4.04
C CYS A 20 -4.96 -1.62 4.39
N ASP A 21 -4.50 -1.33 5.61
CA ASP A 21 -4.17 0.00 6.09
C ASP A 21 -2.68 0.34 5.99
N GLN A 22 -1.86 -0.56 5.43
CA GLN A 22 -0.41 -0.41 5.31
C GLN A 22 0.00 -0.25 3.84
N PRO A 23 1.08 0.49 3.56
CA PRO A 23 1.65 0.49 2.23
C PRO A 23 2.12 -0.92 1.87
N ARG A 24 1.76 -1.38 0.67
CA ARG A 24 2.15 -2.69 0.14
C ARG A 24 2.77 -2.50 -1.23
N ARG A 25 4.01 -2.94 -1.36
CA ARG A 25 4.84 -2.82 -2.56
C ARG A 25 5.25 -4.21 -3.00
N ALA A 26 5.40 -4.43 -4.30
CA ALA A 26 5.79 -5.74 -4.80
C ALA A 26 6.65 -5.60 -6.06
N VAL A 27 7.59 -6.51 -6.20
CA VAL A 27 8.40 -6.69 -7.40
C VAL A 27 8.37 -8.15 -7.80
N TRP A 28 8.36 -8.40 -9.10
CA TRP A 28 8.35 -9.75 -9.66
C TRP A 28 9.43 -9.83 -10.74
N ILE A 29 10.41 -10.71 -10.54
CA ILE A 29 11.47 -11.00 -11.51
C ILE A 29 11.62 -12.51 -11.67
N GLY A 30 11.53 -12.98 -12.92
CA GLY A 30 11.56 -14.41 -13.23
C GLY A 30 10.42 -15.16 -12.53
N ASN A 31 10.75 -16.16 -11.73
CA ASN A 31 9.77 -16.96 -10.99
C ASN A 31 9.46 -16.41 -9.60
N HIS A 32 10.23 -15.43 -9.12
CA HIS A 32 10.13 -14.98 -7.75
C HIS A 32 9.39 -13.64 -7.65
N LYS A 33 8.47 -13.58 -6.69
CA LYS A 33 7.74 -12.39 -6.33
C LYS A 33 8.08 -12.02 -4.90
N LEU A 34 8.63 -10.83 -4.70
CA LEU A 34 8.83 -10.25 -3.38
C LEU A 34 7.71 -9.25 -3.10
N ILE A 35 7.12 -9.35 -1.92
CA ILE A 35 6.14 -8.40 -1.41
C ILE A 35 6.67 -7.79 -0.12
N GLU A 36 6.60 -6.47 -0.05
CA GLU A 36 6.92 -5.68 1.12
C GLU A 36 5.63 -5.05 1.65
N THR A 37 5.36 -5.22 2.94
CA THR A 37 4.21 -4.62 3.62
C THR A 37 4.68 -3.84 4.85
N GLY A 38 4.23 -2.59 4.97
CA GLY A 38 4.70 -1.64 5.97
C GLY A 38 5.69 -0.62 5.38
N GLY A 39 6.11 0.34 6.21
CA GLY A 39 6.93 1.47 5.79
C GLY A 39 8.45 1.25 5.87
N ASP A 40 9.17 2.02 5.04
CA ASP A 40 10.65 2.06 4.98
C ASP A 40 11.29 2.84 6.12
N SER A 41 10.55 3.74 6.74
CA SER A 41 11.05 4.63 7.76
C SER A 41 10.75 4.04 9.13
N GLY A 42 11.75 3.96 10.00
CA GLY A 42 11.64 3.52 11.41
C GLY A 42 10.70 4.35 12.30
N THR A 43 9.77 5.08 11.69
CA THR A 43 8.67 5.85 12.24
C THR A 43 7.31 5.19 12.00
N ASP A 44 7.21 4.17 11.15
CA ASP A 44 5.95 3.47 10.92
C ASP A 44 5.59 2.59 12.12
N ARG A 45 4.31 2.59 12.50
CA ARG A 45 3.79 1.86 13.67
C ARG A 45 3.80 0.34 13.47
N PHE A 46 4.09 -0.11 12.26
CA PHE A 46 4.10 -1.50 11.85
C PHE A 46 5.50 -1.93 11.42
N ALA A 47 5.92 -3.13 11.86
CA ALA A 47 7.18 -3.70 11.44
C ALA A 47 7.15 -4.00 9.93
N ASN A 48 8.24 -3.65 9.23
CA ASN A 48 8.40 -4.02 7.83
C ASN A 48 8.41 -5.56 7.69
N ARG A 49 7.55 -6.09 6.82
CA ARG A 49 7.42 -7.51 6.55
C ARG A 49 7.72 -7.80 5.09
N LEU A 50 8.68 -8.70 4.87
CA LEU A 50 9.06 -9.19 3.56
C LEU A 50 8.54 -10.61 3.37
N GLU A 51 7.92 -10.85 2.21
CA GLU A 51 7.36 -12.14 1.83
C GLU A 51 7.87 -12.50 0.42
N LEU A 52 8.50 -13.65 0.27
CA LEU A 52 9.02 -14.13 -1.01
C LEU A 52 8.26 -15.37 -1.45
N TYR A 53 7.81 -15.40 -2.70
CA TYR A 53 7.07 -16.54 -3.26
C TYR A 53 7.67 -16.96 -4.60
N ASP A 54 7.69 -18.27 -4.88
CA ASP A 54 7.87 -18.79 -6.23
C ASP A 54 6.49 -18.88 -6.91
N PHE A 55 6.19 -17.94 -7.80
CA PHE A 55 4.89 -17.88 -8.46
C PHE A 55 4.63 -19.07 -9.40
N GLN A 56 5.69 -19.69 -9.94
CA GLN A 56 5.53 -20.83 -10.84
C GLN A 56 5.11 -22.08 -10.06
N GLN A 57 5.70 -22.30 -8.89
CA GLN A 57 5.40 -23.47 -8.05
C GLN A 57 4.25 -23.25 -7.08
N ASP A 58 4.03 -22.01 -6.65
CA ASP A 58 3.00 -21.60 -5.71
C ASP A 58 2.30 -20.31 -6.18
N PRO A 59 1.40 -20.42 -7.17
CA PRO A 59 0.64 -19.28 -7.67
C PRO A 59 -0.35 -18.71 -6.65
N THR A 60 -0.57 -19.43 -5.53
CA THR A 60 -1.47 -19.03 -4.45
C THR A 60 -0.77 -18.28 -3.31
N GLU A 61 0.56 -18.13 -3.37
CA GLU A 61 1.35 -17.41 -2.36
C GLU A 61 1.16 -18.01 -0.94
N ALA A 62 1.07 -19.34 -0.86
CA ALA A 62 0.83 -20.07 0.39
C ALA A 62 2.11 -20.28 1.22
N LEU A 63 3.27 -20.43 0.57
CA LEU A 63 4.55 -20.71 1.21
C LEU A 63 5.50 -19.51 1.08
N ASN A 64 5.72 -18.82 2.20
CA ASN A 64 6.73 -17.77 2.25
C ASN A 64 8.15 -18.38 2.30
N LEU A 65 8.98 -18.02 1.33
CA LEU A 65 10.36 -18.47 1.15
C LEU A 65 11.39 -17.45 1.66
N SER A 66 10.96 -16.35 2.28
CA SER A 66 11.86 -15.24 2.68
C SER A 66 13.02 -15.70 3.57
N ASP A 67 12.75 -16.62 4.50
CA ASP A 67 13.76 -17.13 5.44
C ASP A 67 14.61 -18.26 4.84
N ILE A 68 14.18 -18.82 3.71
CA ILE A 68 14.84 -19.95 3.03
C ILE A 68 15.82 -19.42 1.96
N LEU A 69 15.45 -18.34 1.26
CA LEU A 69 16.21 -17.77 0.15
C LEU A 69 16.54 -16.29 0.41
N PRO A 70 17.36 -15.97 1.43
CA PRO A 70 17.65 -14.59 1.81
C PRO A 70 18.36 -13.81 0.70
N GLU A 71 19.23 -14.46 -0.08
CA GLU A 71 19.94 -13.82 -1.21
C GLU A 71 18.95 -13.30 -2.27
N ASN A 72 17.88 -14.06 -2.56
CA ASN A 72 16.86 -13.61 -3.50
C ASN A 72 16.05 -12.45 -2.94
N VAL A 73 15.79 -12.45 -1.63
CA VAL A 73 15.13 -11.33 -0.94
C VAL A 73 15.94 -10.06 -1.10
N GLU A 74 17.25 -10.10 -0.85
CA GLU A 74 18.16 -8.95 -0.97
C GLU A 74 18.13 -8.36 -2.39
N VAL A 75 18.33 -9.20 -3.41
CA VAL A 75 18.34 -8.74 -4.82
C VAL A 75 17.02 -8.09 -5.22
N LEU A 76 15.88 -8.71 -4.87
CA LEU A 76 14.57 -8.18 -5.19
C LEU A 76 14.25 -6.92 -4.37
N GLN A 77 14.71 -6.86 -3.12
CA GLN A 77 14.53 -5.68 -2.28
C GLN A 77 15.31 -4.49 -2.82
N GLU A 78 16.56 -4.67 -3.29
CA GLU A 78 17.32 -3.62 -3.96
C GLU A 78 16.58 -3.09 -5.20
N CYS A 79 16.00 -3.98 -6.00
CA CYS A 79 15.19 -3.60 -7.15
C CYS A 79 13.95 -2.77 -6.74
N LEU A 80 13.29 -3.17 -5.66
CA LEU A 80 12.12 -2.46 -5.12
C LEU A 80 12.51 -1.08 -4.58
N GLN A 81 13.63 -0.99 -3.86
CA GLN A 81 14.15 0.27 -3.33
C GLN A 81 14.59 1.24 -4.44
N GLN A 82 15.21 0.73 -5.50
CA GLN A 82 15.56 1.55 -6.66
C GLN A 82 14.30 2.16 -7.29
N PHE A 83 13.24 1.37 -7.48
CA PHE A 83 11.95 1.86 -7.96
C PHE A 83 11.38 2.94 -7.03
N VAL A 84 11.35 2.68 -5.73
CA VAL A 84 10.83 3.67 -4.76
C VAL A 84 11.66 4.97 -4.78
N GLY A 85 12.99 4.88 -4.84
CA GLY A 85 13.88 6.03 -4.89
C GLY A 85 13.74 6.86 -6.17
N GLU A 86 13.49 6.22 -7.32
CA GLU A 86 13.28 6.90 -8.60
C GLU A 86 11.95 7.67 -8.64
N TYR A 87 10.88 7.09 -8.08
CA TYR A 87 9.55 7.72 -8.06
C TYR A 87 9.30 8.65 -6.84
N ALA A 88 10.10 8.56 -5.78
CA ALA A 88 10.06 9.50 -4.66
C ALA A 88 10.47 10.93 -5.07
N GLY A 89 11.28 11.07 -6.13
CA GLY A 89 11.66 12.37 -6.71
C GLY A 89 10.54 13.03 -7.53
N GLU A 90 9.58 12.24 -8.04
CA GLU A 90 8.46 12.72 -8.85
C GLU A 90 7.18 12.92 -8.04
N GLY A 91 7.25 13.24 -6.74
CA GLY A 91 6.08 13.64 -5.96
C GLY A 91 4.92 12.63 -5.92
N VAL A 92 5.17 11.37 -6.32
CA VAL A 92 4.21 10.28 -6.16
C VAL A 92 4.41 9.74 -4.76
N GLU A 93 3.96 10.52 -3.78
CA GLU A 93 3.80 10.08 -2.40
C GLU A 93 2.79 8.93 -2.42
N TYR A 94 3.29 7.70 -2.46
CA TYR A 94 2.48 6.50 -2.24
C TYR A 94 2.04 6.49 -0.78
N GLY A 95 0.98 7.24 -0.48
CA GLY A 95 0.17 7.04 0.70
C GLY A 95 0.48 7.88 1.93
N ASP A 96 1.23 9.00 1.85
CA ASP A 96 1.22 9.97 2.94
C ASP A 96 0.19 11.10 2.73
N ARG A 97 -0.48 11.44 3.81
CA ARG A 97 -1.68 12.28 3.92
C ARG A 97 -1.38 13.78 3.95
N ALA A 98 -0.23 14.24 3.46
CA ALA A 98 0.20 15.62 3.74
C ALA A 98 1.03 16.30 2.65
N GLY A 99 0.66 16.18 1.37
CA GLY A 99 1.43 16.86 0.31
C GLY A 99 0.69 17.32 -0.95
N GLY A 100 -0.59 16.98 -1.12
CA GLY A 100 -1.37 17.36 -2.31
C GLY A 100 -1.73 18.85 -2.29
N THR A 101 -0.84 19.69 -2.79
CA THR A 101 -1.14 21.10 -3.10
C THR A 101 -2.43 21.22 -3.90
N GLU A 102 -3.18 22.29 -3.63
CA GLU A 102 -4.56 22.58 -4.07
C GLU A 102 -4.84 22.56 -5.58
N GLN A 103 -3.85 22.17 -6.39
CA GLN A 103 -3.81 22.32 -7.84
C GLN A 103 -4.44 21.16 -8.62
N ASN A 104 -4.92 20.11 -7.95
CA ASN A 104 -5.45 18.90 -8.59
C ASN A 104 -6.86 18.50 -8.12
N ARG A 105 -7.73 19.47 -7.78
CA ARG A 105 -9.13 19.19 -7.46
C ARG A 105 -9.92 18.85 -8.72
N ALA A 106 -10.65 17.75 -8.68
CA ALA A 106 -11.54 17.36 -9.76
C ALA A 106 -12.61 18.46 -10.00
N PRO A 107 -13.04 18.68 -11.27
CA PRO A 107 -14.14 19.59 -11.56
C PRO A 107 -15.39 19.16 -10.79
N GLY A 108 -16.03 20.10 -10.07
CA GLY A 108 -17.23 19.82 -9.26
C GLY A 108 -16.96 19.40 -7.82
N PHE A 109 -15.73 19.52 -7.32
CA PHE A 109 -15.39 19.25 -5.91
C PHE A 109 -16.24 20.06 -4.91
N ASP A 110 -16.59 21.31 -5.27
CA ASP A 110 -17.38 22.21 -4.42
C ASP A 110 -18.90 22.08 -4.62
N ASP A 111 -19.37 21.09 -5.38
CA ASP A 111 -20.81 20.88 -5.59
C ASP A 111 -21.49 20.45 -4.27
N PRO A 112 -22.46 21.23 -3.76
CA PRO A 112 -23.11 20.94 -2.49
C PRO A 112 -23.94 19.66 -2.50
N GLU A 113 -24.47 19.23 -3.65
CA GLU A 113 -25.19 17.95 -3.77
C GLU A 113 -24.22 16.78 -3.70
N VAL A 114 -23.05 16.90 -4.34
CA VAL A 114 -21.98 15.90 -4.26
C VAL A 114 -21.45 15.81 -2.84
N GLN A 115 -21.20 16.94 -2.18
CA GLN A 115 -20.75 16.93 -0.78
C GLN A 115 -21.79 16.33 0.17
N ARG A 116 -23.09 16.63 -0.01
CA ARG A 116 -24.14 16.01 0.80
C ARG A 116 -24.19 14.50 0.60
N ARG A 117 -24.18 14.01 -0.65
CA ARG A 117 -24.15 12.56 -0.93
C ARG A 117 -22.91 11.89 -0.34
N LEU A 118 -21.75 12.54 -0.40
CA LEU A 118 -20.53 12.02 0.19
C LEU A 118 -20.61 11.97 1.72
N ARG A 119 -21.28 12.93 2.40
CA ARG A 119 -21.58 12.85 3.83
C ARG A 119 -22.56 11.71 4.15
N ASP A 120 -23.65 11.59 3.40
CA ASP A 120 -24.66 10.52 3.58
C ASP A 120 -24.04 9.12 3.44
N LEU A 121 -23.04 8.99 2.55
CA LEU A 121 -22.27 7.76 2.34
C LEU A 121 -21.10 7.58 3.31
N GLY A 122 -20.84 8.56 4.18
CA GLY A 122 -19.79 8.52 5.20
C GLY A 122 -18.36 8.72 4.69
N TYR A 123 -18.21 9.36 3.52
CA TYR A 123 -16.92 9.77 2.94
C TYR A 123 -16.40 11.12 3.45
N LEU A 124 -17.30 11.96 3.98
CA LEU A 124 -16.97 13.25 4.61
C LEU A 124 -17.48 13.21 6.06
N GLU A 125 -16.65 13.65 7.00
CA GLU A 125 -17.03 13.87 8.42
C GLU A 125 -17.50 15.33 8.61
N ASP A 126 -18.29 15.60 9.65
CA ASP A 126 -18.80 16.95 9.99
C ASP A 126 -17.70 17.91 10.48
#